data_AF-A0A128FK39-F1
#
_entry.id   AF-A0A128FK39-F1
#
_cell.length_a   1.000
_cell.length_b   1.000
_cell.length_c   1.000
_cell.angle_alpha   90.00
_cell.angle_beta   90.00
_cell.angle_gamma   90.00
#
_symmetry.space_group_name_H-M   'P 1'
#
loop_
_entity.id
_entity.type
_entity.pdbx_description
1 polymer ?
#
loop_
_entity_poly.entity_id
_entity_poly.type
_entity_poly.pdbx_seq_one_letter_code
_entity_poly.pdbx_strand_id
1 'polypeptide(L)' 'MKLRIEPVSAICISILLAWGRAKLTNEPICQVEEIHKGKTFLVPKYCSDVLTQ' A
#
# COMPACT_ATOMS: atom_id res chain seq x y z
N MET A 1 13.60 -29.45 2.10
CA MET A 1 12.26 -29.54 1.47
C MET A 1 12.30 -28.82 0.12
N LYS A 2 11.92 -29.47 -0.98
CA LYS A 2 11.90 -28.86 -2.33
C LYS A 2 10.48 -28.32 -2.56
N LEU A 3 10.30 -27.01 -2.54
CA LEU A 3 9.02 -26.38 -2.86
C LEU A 3 8.74 -26.63 -4.36
N ARG A 4 7.81 -27.55 -4.66
CA ARG A 4 7.25 -27.67 -6.00
C ARG A 4 6.09 -26.69 -6.09
N ILE A 5 6.35 -25.53 -6.65
CA ILE A 5 5.29 -24.58 -7.01
C ILE A 5 4.72 -25.04 -8.34
N GLU A 6 3.46 -25.44 -8.33
CA GLU A 6 2.74 -25.79 -9.57
C GLU A 6 2.65 -24.53 -10.46
N PRO A 7 2.74 -24.66 -11.79
CA PRO A 7 2.82 -23.52 -12.70
C PRO A 7 1.66 -22.53 -12.55
N VAL A 8 0.45 -23.03 -12.23
CA VAL A 8 -0.72 -22.19 -11.94
C VAL A 8 -0.51 -21.33 -10.69
N SER A 9 0.06 -21.90 -9.62
CA SER A 9 0.36 -21.17 -8.39
C SER A 9 1.37 -20.04 -8.63
N ALA A 10 2.40 -20.27 -9.45
CA ALA A 10 3.36 -19.24 -9.82
C ALA A 10 2.70 -18.07 -10.58
N ILE A 11 1.75 -18.36 -11.46
CA ILE A 11 0.98 -17.35 -12.20
C ILE A 11 0.07 -16.56 -11.25
N CYS A 12 -0.63 -17.22 -10.34
CA CYS A 12 -1.47 -16.52 -9.36
C CYS A 12 -0.65 -15.58 -8.47
N ILE A 13 0.53 -16.03 -8.01
CA ILE A 13 1.42 -15.21 -7.18
C ILE A 13 1.93 -13.99 -7.97
N SER A 14 2.31 -14.16 -9.24
CA SER A 14 2.79 -13.04 -10.05
C SER A 14 1.69 -11.99 -10.31
N ILE A 15 0.46 -12.42 -10.55
CA ILE A 15 -0.71 -11.52 -10.69
C ILE A 15 -0.96 -10.76 -9.38
N LEU A 16 -0.96 -11.44 -8.24
CA LEU A 16 -1.16 -10.81 -6.93
C LEU A 16 -0.06 -9.78 -6.61
N LEU A 17 1.19 -10.11 -6.93
CA LEU A 17 2.32 -9.18 -6.76
C LEU A 17 2.20 -7.96 -7.68
N ALA A 18 1.77 -8.14 -8.93
CA ALA A 18 1.55 -7.04 -9.87
C ALA A 18 0.42 -6.12 -9.39
N TRP A 19 -0.68 -6.68 -8.91
CA TRP A 19 -1.81 -5.93 -8.36
C TRP A 19 -1.45 -5.16 -7.08
N GLY A 20 -0.74 -5.81 -6.14
CA GLY A 20 -0.30 -5.16 -4.90
C GLY A 20 0.61 -3.96 -5.18
N ARG A 21 1.51 -4.07 -6.16
CA ARG A 21 2.35 -2.95 -6.60
C ARG A 21 1.54 -1.86 -7.31
N ALA A 22 0.60 -2.22 -8.17
CA ALA A 22 -0.25 -1.24 -8.85
C ALA A 22 -1.06 -0.41 -7.85
N LYS A 23 -1.57 -1.03 -6.78
CA LYS A 23 -2.28 -0.31 -5.71
C LYS A 23 -1.35 0.63 -4.95
N LEU A 24 -0.15 0.16 -4.57
CA LEU A 24 0.80 0.95 -3.81
C LEU A 24 1.35 2.16 -4.58
N THR A 25 1.56 2.02 -5.90
CA THR A 25 2.19 3.07 -6.71
C THR A 25 1.20 4.14 -7.19
N ASN A 26 -0.07 3.78 -7.43
CA ASN A 26 -1.04 4.70 -8.02
C ASN A 26 -1.87 5.48 -6.98
N GLU A 27 -1.80 5.13 -5.71
CA GLU A 27 -2.55 5.83 -4.66
C GLU A 27 -1.75 7.06 -4.18
N PRO A 28 -2.24 8.29 -4.40
CA PRO A 28 -1.51 9.49 -4.00
C PRO A 28 -1.44 9.60 -2.47
N ILE A 29 -0.25 9.95 -1.96
CA ILE A 29 0.00 10.16 -0.54
C ILE A 29 -0.09 11.66 -0.24
N CYS A 30 -0.95 12.02 0.71
CA CYS A 30 -1.13 13.37 1.21
C CYS A 30 -0.38 13.53 2.54
N GLN A 31 0.21 14.70 2.77
CA GLN A 31 0.80 15.04 4.07
C GLN A 31 -0.28 15.67 4.94
N VAL A 32 -0.60 15.01 6.05
CA VAL A 32 -1.56 15.51 7.03
C VAL A 32 -0.81 16.05 8.23
N GLU A 33 -1.16 17.26 8.64
CA GLU A 33 -0.63 17.85 9.86
C GLU A 33 -1.41 17.31 11.07
N GLU A 34 -0.76 16.50 11.90
CA GLU A 34 -1.36 15.95 13.12
C GLU A 34 -0.62 16.40 14.37
N ILE A 35 -1.36 16.79 15.39
CA ILE A 35 -0.82 17.20 16.68
C ILE A 35 -0.77 15.97 17.60
N HIS A 36 0.42 15.40 17.79
CA HIS A 36 0.65 14.31 18.72
C HIS A 36 1.40 14.83 19.95
N LYS A 37 0.78 14.74 21.12
CA LYS A 37 1.38 15.15 22.41
C LYS A 37 1.92 16.60 22.39
N GLY A 38 1.18 17.52 21.77
CA GLY A 38 1.53 18.94 21.68
C GLY A 38 2.65 19.25 20.68
N LYS A 39 3.05 18.30 19.84
CA LYS A 39 3.99 18.51 18.73
C LYS A 39 3.30 18.25 17.41
N THR A 40 3.55 19.14 16.45
CA THR A 40 3.03 19.04 15.09
C THR A 40 3.89 18.08 14.27
N PHE A 41 3.27 17.05 13.68
CA PHE A 41 3.92 16.08 12.81
C PHE A 41 3.24 16.04 11.45
N LEU A 42 4.04 15.94 10.40
CA LEU A 42 3.56 15.66 9.05
C LEU A 42 3.51 14.13 8.88
N VAL A 43 2.31 13.58 8.87
CA VAL A 43 2.08 12.14 8.71
C VAL A 43 1.63 11.86 7.27
N PRO A 44 2.33 11.00 6.52
CA PRO A 44 1.87 10.58 5.20
C PRO A 44 0.66 9.64 5.36
N LYS A 45 -0.47 10.01 4.75
CA LYS A 45 -1.68 9.19 4.66
C LYS A 45 -2.12 9.10 3.20
N TYR A 46 -2.86 8.06 2.84
CA TYR A 46 -3.45 8.00 1.50
C TYR A 46 -4.47 9.13 1.33
N CYS A 47 -4.37 9.87 0.23
CA CYS A 47 -5.27 11.01 -0.03
C CYS A 47 -6.73 10.57 -0.14
N SER A 48 -6.99 9.32 -0.55
CA SER A 48 -8.33 8.73 -0.57
C SER A 48 -8.98 8.76 0.81
N ASP A 49 -8.23 8.45 1.87
CA ASP A 49 -8.72 8.47 3.26
C ASP A 49 -8.89 9.89 3.80
N VAL A 50 -8.14 10.87 3.27
CA VAL A 50 -8.14 12.27 3.73
C VAL A 50 -9.21 13.12 3.02
N LEU A 51 -9.37 12.96 1.70
CA LEU A 51 -10.28 13.76 0.87
C LEU A 51 -11.74 13.26 0.90
N THR A 52 -11.97 12.04 1.37
CA THR A 52 -13.32 11.45 1.47
C THR A 52 -13.95 11.69 2.85
N GLN A 53 -13.25 12.41 3.75
CA GLN A 53 -13.74 12.78 5.07
C GLN A 53 -14.54 14.08 5.04
#